data_AF-A0A3B4Y8H1-F1
#
_entry.id   AF-A0A3B4Y8H1-F1
#
_cell.length_a   1.000
_cell.length_b   1.000
_cell.length_c   1.000
_cell.angle_alpha   90.00
_cell.angle_beta   90.00
_cell.angle_gamma   90.00
#
_symmetry.space_group_name_H-M   'P 1'
#
loop_
_entity.id
_entity.type
_entity.pdbx_description
1 polymer ?
#
loop_
_entity_poly.entity_id
_entity_poly.type
_entity_poly.pdbx_seq_one_letter_code
_entity_poly.pdbx_strand_id
1 'polypeptide(L)'
;MLSELSEWFWQERLWFPEGLGWADLEDRDGRVYAKAHDLWVALPIALVFLIIRQIFERTVATPLASLLGVKETVRLKVPHNTTLESYYCNITKNPTQSSIASLCKQTGYSERQVQRWFRRRRNQDRPSLLKKFREASWRFTFYLLAFIAGLAALIDKPWLYDLKEMWQGFPVLTLLPSQYWYYMIELGFYGSLLFSVASDVKRKDFKEQIVHHLATILLISFSWCVNYIRAGTLIMLVHDSSDYLLESAKMFNYAGWRNACNYIFIVFAAIFIITRLVIFPFWIIYCTWVYPVTVYEPFFGYYFFNGLLMTLQCLHIFWAVLIIRIAVRFLTNNEKVDDERSDKDETDESEEEEEREAEDKKDMKKNGPVQNGHTVHNNNHSKTE
;
A
#
# COMPACT_ATOMS: atom_id res chain seq x y z
N MET A 1 -34.61 -21.57 5.12
CA MET A 1 -33.73 -20.79 4.22
C MET A 1 -32.38 -20.44 4.85
N LEU A 2 -32.27 -19.56 5.88
CA LEU A 2 -30.95 -19.29 6.49
C LEU A 2 -30.35 -20.49 7.24
N SER A 3 -31.18 -21.27 7.95
CA SER A 3 -30.76 -22.52 8.61
C SER A 3 -30.33 -23.58 7.60
N GLU A 4 -31.13 -23.82 6.56
CA GLU A 4 -30.81 -24.77 5.48
C GLU A 4 -29.55 -24.38 4.71
N LEU A 5 -29.33 -23.09 4.45
CA LEU A 5 -28.09 -22.59 3.85
C LEU A 5 -26.89 -22.80 4.77
N SER A 6 -27.06 -22.59 6.07
CA SER A 6 -26.02 -22.87 7.07
C SER A 6 -25.69 -24.36 7.13
N GLU A 7 -26.69 -25.24 7.22
CA GLU A 7 -26.50 -26.69 7.23
C GLU A 7 -25.83 -27.19 5.94
N TRP A 8 -26.25 -26.68 4.79
CA TRP A 8 -25.60 -26.98 3.52
C TRP A 8 -24.16 -26.48 3.48
N PHE A 9 -23.92 -25.25 3.94
CA PHE A 9 -22.58 -24.67 3.97
C PHE A 9 -21.66 -25.47 4.89
N TRP A 10 -22.10 -25.92 6.06
CA TRP A 10 -21.25 -26.64 7.02
C TRP A 10 -21.12 -28.15 6.76
N GLN A 11 -21.55 -28.65 5.59
CA GLN A 11 -21.36 -30.04 5.20
C GLN A 11 -19.86 -30.40 5.14
N GLU A 12 -19.47 -31.46 5.85
CA GLU A 12 -18.06 -31.89 6.00
C GLU A 12 -17.38 -32.17 4.66
N ARG A 13 -18.09 -32.79 3.71
CA ARG A 13 -17.60 -33.09 2.36
C ARG A 13 -17.12 -31.87 1.57
N LEU A 14 -17.58 -30.66 1.93
CA LEU A 14 -17.15 -29.43 1.26
C LEU A 14 -15.77 -29.00 1.75
N TRP A 15 -15.40 -29.32 2.98
CA TRP A 15 -14.25 -28.73 3.66
C TRP A 15 -13.18 -29.72 4.07
N PHE A 16 -13.51 -31.02 4.08
CA PHE A 16 -12.61 -32.09 4.48
C PHE A 16 -12.55 -33.20 3.42
N PRO A 17 -11.44 -33.96 3.36
CA PRO A 17 -11.38 -35.22 2.65
C PRO A 17 -12.41 -36.24 3.14
N GLU A 18 -12.69 -37.26 2.31
CA GLU A 18 -13.58 -38.35 2.70
C GLU A 18 -13.09 -39.05 3.98
N GLY A 19 -14.03 -39.31 4.91
CA GLY A 19 -13.75 -39.99 6.18
C GLY A 19 -13.24 -39.08 7.30
N LEU A 20 -13.10 -37.77 7.07
CA LEU A 20 -12.69 -36.78 8.06
C LEU A 20 -13.72 -35.66 8.18
N GLY A 21 -13.85 -35.05 9.37
CA GLY A 21 -14.88 -34.05 9.63
C GLY A 21 -14.59 -33.07 10.75
N TRP A 22 -15.60 -32.29 11.14
CA TRP A 22 -15.47 -31.28 12.21
C TRP A 22 -15.21 -31.91 13.57
N ALA A 23 -15.79 -33.10 13.80
CA ALA A 23 -15.55 -33.91 15.00
C ALA A 23 -14.06 -34.27 15.15
N ASP A 24 -13.28 -34.25 14.05
CA ASP A 24 -11.87 -34.57 14.13
C ASP A 24 -11.01 -33.48 14.75
N LEU A 25 -11.53 -32.26 14.76
CA LEU A 25 -10.92 -31.04 15.27
C LEU A 25 -11.41 -30.67 16.68
N GLU A 26 -11.99 -31.63 17.41
CA GLU A 26 -12.28 -31.46 18.83
C GLU A 26 -11.05 -31.76 19.69
N ASP A 27 -10.83 -30.93 20.72
CA ASP A 27 -9.69 -31.10 21.63
C ASP A 27 -9.77 -32.44 22.34
N ARG A 28 -8.74 -33.27 22.17
CA ARG A 28 -8.62 -34.61 22.77
C ARG A 28 -7.16 -35.01 22.92
N ASP A 29 -6.90 -35.91 23.86
CA ASP A 29 -5.56 -36.45 24.12
C ASP A 29 -4.47 -35.38 24.34
N GLY A 30 -4.85 -34.25 24.98
CA GLY A 30 -3.96 -33.11 25.23
C GLY A 30 -3.61 -32.28 23.99
N ARG A 31 -4.22 -32.56 22.84
CA ARG A 31 -4.09 -31.76 21.62
C ARG A 31 -5.19 -30.70 21.59
N VAL A 32 -4.79 -29.49 21.23
CA VAL A 32 -5.69 -28.36 21.01
C VAL A 32 -5.74 -28.06 19.52
N TYR A 33 -6.93 -27.78 19.00
CA TYR A 33 -7.15 -27.43 17.60
C TYR A 33 -7.73 -26.03 17.45
N ALA A 34 -7.57 -25.46 16.25
CA ALA A 34 -8.17 -24.18 15.89
C ALA A 34 -9.70 -24.29 15.83
N LYS A 35 -10.40 -23.37 16.48
CA LYS A 35 -11.86 -23.35 16.51
C LYS A 35 -12.37 -22.12 15.79
N ALA A 36 -13.46 -22.27 15.03
CA ALA A 36 -14.05 -21.16 14.27
C ALA A 36 -14.43 -19.96 15.17
N HIS A 37 -14.80 -20.22 16.43
CA HIS A 37 -15.14 -19.15 17.37
C HIS A 37 -13.95 -18.31 17.83
N ASP A 38 -12.71 -18.81 17.69
CA ASP A 38 -11.51 -18.04 18.03
C ASP A 38 -11.39 -16.79 17.14
N LEU A 39 -11.92 -16.84 15.91
CA LEU A 39 -11.91 -15.69 14.99
C LEU A 39 -12.66 -14.48 15.55
N TRP A 40 -13.60 -14.67 16.49
CA TRP A 40 -14.27 -13.55 17.16
C TRP A 40 -13.29 -12.71 17.99
N VAL A 41 -12.15 -13.26 18.40
CA VAL A 41 -11.09 -12.54 19.12
C VAL A 41 -10.39 -11.52 18.22
N ALA A 42 -10.38 -11.72 16.90
CA ALA A 42 -9.77 -10.77 15.98
C ALA A 42 -10.50 -9.41 15.93
N LEU A 43 -11.83 -9.38 16.18
CA LEU A 43 -12.60 -8.13 16.20
C LEU A 43 -12.20 -7.16 17.32
N PRO A 44 -12.18 -7.55 18.62
CA PRO A 44 -11.69 -6.67 19.67
C PRO A 44 -10.22 -6.29 19.46
N ILE A 45 -9.39 -7.21 18.96
CA ILE A 45 -7.99 -6.88 18.58
C ILE A 45 -7.95 -5.79 17.51
N ALA A 46 -8.78 -5.87 16.47
CA ALA A 46 -8.87 -4.85 15.42
C ALA A 46 -9.26 -3.47 15.98
N LEU A 47 -10.24 -3.43 16.89
CA LEU A 47 -10.65 -2.18 17.54
C LEU A 47 -9.55 -1.60 18.43
N VAL A 48 -8.83 -2.47 19.16
CA VAL A 48 -7.67 -2.07 19.96
C VAL A 48 -6.57 -1.50 19.05
N PHE A 49 -6.30 -2.10 17.89
CA PHE A 49 -5.34 -1.55 16.93
C PHE A 49 -5.72 -0.17 16.42
N LEU A 50 -7.01 0.13 16.21
CA LEU A 50 -7.45 1.49 15.85
C LEU A 50 -7.13 2.51 16.94
N ILE A 51 -7.32 2.14 18.22
CA ILE A 51 -6.98 3.00 19.36
C ILE A 51 -5.46 3.19 19.46
N ILE A 52 -4.70 2.09 19.40
CA ILE A 52 -3.23 2.12 19.45
C ILE A 52 -2.67 2.97 18.30
N ARG A 53 -3.19 2.79 17.09
CA ARG A 53 -2.82 3.61 15.92
C ARG A 53 -3.00 5.10 16.22
N GLN A 54 -4.15 5.49 16.75
CA GLN A 54 -4.42 6.91 17.04
C GLN A 54 -3.47 7.49 18.09
N ILE A 55 -3.08 6.69 19.09
CA ILE A 55 -2.06 7.06 20.09
C ILE A 55 -0.70 7.17 19.41
N PHE A 56 -0.27 6.13 18.70
CA PHE A 56 1.03 6.04 18.02
C PHE A 56 1.25 7.19 17.04
N GLU A 57 0.27 7.52 16.20
CA GLU A 57 0.38 8.60 15.23
C GLU A 57 0.64 9.96 15.90
N ARG A 58 0.07 10.17 17.09
CA ARG A 58 0.23 11.42 17.86
C ARG A 58 1.52 11.43 18.67
N THR A 59 1.84 10.35 19.38
CA THR A 59 2.92 10.33 20.38
C THR A 59 4.26 9.90 19.81
N VAL A 60 4.29 9.07 18.77
CA VAL A 60 5.52 8.51 18.19
C VAL A 60 5.78 9.05 16.80
N ALA A 61 4.81 8.89 15.88
CA ALA A 61 5.04 9.22 14.48
C ALA A 61 5.20 10.73 14.23
N THR A 62 4.53 11.59 15.01
CA THR A 62 4.65 13.05 14.85
C THR A 62 6.02 13.58 15.28
N PRO A 63 6.54 13.24 16.48
CA PRO A 63 7.92 13.60 16.83
C PRO A 63 8.94 12.99 15.87
N LEU A 64 8.74 11.74 15.43
CA LEU A 64 9.63 11.09 14.46
C LEU A 64 9.66 11.83 13.12
N ALA A 65 8.50 12.26 12.61
CA ALA A 65 8.42 13.07 11.40
C ALA A 65 9.20 14.39 11.54
N SER A 66 9.09 15.04 12.70
CA SER A 66 9.83 16.27 13.00
C SER A 66 11.34 16.01 13.07
N LEU A 67 11.77 14.89 13.67
CA LEU A 67 13.17 14.51 13.79
C LEU A 67 13.81 14.22 12.42
N LEU A 68 13.05 13.57 11.53
CA LEU A 68 13.50 13.28 10.15
C LEU A 68 13.36 14.48 9.21
N GLY A 69 12.84 15.61 9.69
CA GLY A 69 12.73 16.84 8.91
C GLY A 69 11.61 16.82 7.86
N VAL A 70 10.53 16.07 8.08
CA VAL A 70 9.34 16.08 7.22
C VAL A 70 8.70 17.46 7.28
N LYS A 71 8.85 18.25 6.21
CA LYS A 71 8.28 19.60 6.11
C LYS A 71 6.90 19.53 5.48
N GLU A 72 5.89 20.04 6.19
CA GLU A 72 4.56 20.21 5.60
C GLU A 72 4.58 21.43 4.67
N THR A 73 4.22 21.24 3.40
CA THR A 73 4.04 22.35 2.47
C THR A 73 2.75 23.08 2.83
N VAL A 74 2.86 24.39 3.12
CA VAL A 74 1.68 25.20 3.46
C VAL A 74 0.83 25.39 2.21
N ARG A 75 -0.27 24.66 2.11
CA ARG A 75 -1.19 24.78 0.98
C ARG A 75 -2.07 26.01 1.13
N LEU A 76 -2.04 26.88 0.13
CA LEU A 76 -2.86 28.08 0.08
C LEU A 76 -4.35 27.71 0.06
N LYS A 77 -5.12 28.30 0.98
CA LYS A 77 -6.58 28.13 0.97
C LYS A 77 -7.18 28.85 -0.23
N VAL A 78 -8.13 28.20 -0.91
CA VAL A 78 -8.88 28.88 -1.99
C VAL A 78 -9.71 30.03 -1.43
N PRO A 79 -9.89 31.13 -2.20
CA PRO A 79 -10.87 32.16 -1.89
C PRO A 79 -12.26 31.55 -1.80
N HIS A 80 -13.08 32.04 -0.86
CA HIS A 80 -14.45 31.58 -0.71
C HIS A 80 -15.29 31.99 -1.93
N ASN A 81 -15.82 31.00 -2.65
CA ASN A 81 -16.74 31.19 -3.77
C ASN A 81 -17.74 30.04 -3.77
N THR A 82 -18.99 30.33 -3.40
CA THR A 82 -20.05 29.33 -3.23
C THR A 82 -20.42 28.63 -4.53
N THR A 83 -20.40 29.34 -5.66
CA THR A 83 -20.69 28.80 -6.98
C THR A 83 -19.64 27.78 -7.41
N LEU A 84 -18.35 28.13 -7.26
CA LEU A 84 -17.25 27.22 -7.61
C LEU A 84 -17.19 26.01 -6.67
N GLU A 85 -17.42 26.20 -5.37
CA GLU A 85 -17.46 25.11 -4.39
C GLU A 85 -18.63 24.15 -4.66
N SER A 86 -19.83 24.68 -4.93
CA SER A 86 -21.00 23.85 -5.28
C SER A 86 -20.75 23.03 -6.55
N TYR A 87 -20.17 23.66 -7.58
CA TYR A 87 -19.82 22.95 -8.81
C TYR A 87 -18.78 21.85 -8.57
N TYR A 88 -17.76 22.14 -7.76
CA TYR A 88 -16.70 21.20 -7.40
C TYR A 88 -17.23 19.97 -6.65
N CYS A 89 -18.08 20.17 -5.66
CA CYS A 89 -18.61 19.10 -4.82
C CYS A 89 -19.69 18.27 -5.51
N ASN A 90 -20.53 18.88 -6.35
CA ASN A 90 -21.74 18.24 -6.87
C ASN A 90 -21.64 17.79 -8.33
N ILE A 91 -20.73 18.36 -9.14
CA ILE A 91 -20.66 18.09 -10.59
C ILE A 91 -19.35 17.41 -10.95
N THR A 92 -18.22 18.11 -10.84
CA THR A 92 -16.91 17.53 -11.16
C THR A 92 -15.76 18.35 -10.56
N LYS A 93 -14.69 17.64 -10.17
CA LYS A 93 -13.41 18.23 -9.75
C LYS A 93 -12.55 18.73 -10.92
N ASN A 94 -12.85 18.28 -12.14
CA ASN A 94 -12.12 18.57 -13.37
C ASN A 94 -13.08 19.10 -14.44
N PRO A 95 -13.43 20.40 -14.40
CA PRO A 95 -14.36 21.00 -15.36
C PRO A 95 -13.76 21.02 -16.78
N THR A 96 -14.59 20.77 -17.78
CA THR A 96 -14.23 20.92 -19.20
C THR A 96 -14.18 22.40 -19.59
N GLN A 97 -13.58 22.72 -20.75
CA GLN A 97 -13.46 24.11 -21.17
C GLN A 97 -14.79 24.84 -21.39
N SER A 98 -15.80 24.14 -21.88
CA SER A 98 -17.16 24.70 -21.99
C SER A 98 -17.76 25.04 -20.63
N SER A 99 -17.55 24.20 -19.62
CA SER A 99 -17.98 24.45 -18.24
C SER A 99 -17.23 25.62 -17.60
N ILE A 100 -15.92 25.74 -17.85
CA ILE A 100 -15.12 26.86 -17.35
C ILE A 100 -15.68 28.20 -17.89
N ALA A 101 -15.98 28.28 -19.19
CA ALA A 101 -16.57 29.49 -19.78
C ALA A 101 -17.92 29.88 -19.14
N SER A 102 -18.76 28.88 -18.80
CA SER A 102 -20.02 29.11 -18.07
C SER A 102 -19.77 29.64 -16.65
N LEU A 103 -18.82 29.04 -15.93
CA LEU A 103 -18.45 29.44 -14.57
C LEU A 103 -17.86 30.84 -14.52
N CYS A 104 -17.07 31.24 -15.53
CA CYS A 104 -16.59 32.62 -15.66
C CYS A 104 -17.74 33.62 -15.71
N LYS A 105 -18.79 33.33 -16.51
CA LYS A 105 -19.98 34.20 -16.60
C LYS A 105 -20.75 34.29 -15.29
N GLN A 106 -20.87 33.19 -14.55
CA GLN A 106 -21.62 33.16 -13.28
C GLN A 106 -20.88 33.81 -12.11
N THR A 107 -19.54 33.79 -12.12
CA THR A 107 -18.71 34.26 -11.00
C THR A 107 -18.04 35.60 -11.25
N GLY A 108 -18.03 36.09 -12.48
CA GLY A 108 -17.26 37.27 -12.88
C GLY A 108 -15.74 37.05 -12.90
N TYR A 109 -15.27 35.81 -12.74
CA TYR A 109 -13.85 35.47 -12.79
C TYR A 109 -13.38 35.28 -14.23
N SER A 110 -12.10 35.54 -14.46
CA SER A 110 -11.41 35.14 -15.69
C SER A 110 -11.22 33.62 -15.74
N GLU A 111 -11.04 33.08 -16.94
CA GLU A 111 -10.77 31.66 -17.16
C GLU A 111 -9.61 31.14 -16.32
N ARG A 112 -8.50 31.90 -16.29
CA ARG A 112 -7.32 31.59 -15.47
C ARG A 112 -7.62 31.57 -13.97
N GLN A 113 -8.47 32.47 -13.47
CA GLN A 113 -8.85 32.49 -12.07
C GLN A 113 -9.70 31.28 -11.69
N VAL A 114 -10.65 30.89 -12.55
CA VAL A 114 -11.45 29.66 -12.35
C VAL A 114 -10.56 28.43 -12.38
N GLN A 115 -9.71 28.27 -13.40
CA GLN A 115 -8.75 27.16 -13.50
C GLN A 115 -7.84 27.09 -12.27
N ARG A 116 -7.27 28.23 -11.85
CA ARG A 116 -6.41 28.31 -10.65
C ARG A 116 -7.17 27.97 -9.37
N TRP A 117 -8.43 28.37 -9.26
CA TRP A 117 -9.28 28.03 -8.12
C TRP A 117 -9.50 26.52 -8.04
N PHE A 118 -9.89 25.87 -9.15
CA PHE A 118 -10.09 24.41 -9.20
C PHE A 118 -8.79 23.64 -8.90
N ARG A 119 -7.66 24.08 -9.46
CA ARG A 119 -6.33 23.51 -9.18
C ARG A 119 -5.99 23.57 -7.69
N ARG A 120 -6.12 24.76 -7.08
CA ARG A 120 -5.87 24.95 -5.64
C ARG A 120 -6.84 24.14 -4.78
N ARG A 121 -8.12 24.07 -5.15
CA ARG A 121 -9.13 23.30 -4.43
C ARG A 121 -8.83 21.79 -4.46
N ARG A 122 -8.38 21.26 -5.61
CA ARG A 122 -7.87 19.89 -5.73
C ARG A 122 -6.64 19.66 -4.84
N ASN A 123 -5.70 20.60 -4.81
CA ASN A 123 -4.50 20.45 -3.97
C ASN A 123 -4.84 20.51 -2.46
N GLN A 124 -5.89 21.25 -2.07
CA GLN A 124 -6.39 21.24 -0.69
C GLN A 124 -7.02 19.90 -0.27
N ASP A 125 -7.68 19.19 -1.19
CA ASP A 125 -8.29 17.87 -0.92
C ASP A 125 -7.24 16.77 -0.70
N ARG A 126 -6.00 17.00 -1.12
CA ARG A 126 -4.94 16.00 -0.99
C ARG A 126 -4.56 15.80 0.48
N PRO A 127 -4.12 14.60 0.88
CA PRO A 127 -3.63 14.39 2.23
C PRO A 127 -2.31 15.12 2.45
N SER A 128 -2.10 15.59 3.69
CA SER A 128 -0.85 16.20 4.13
C SER A 128 0.31 15.19 4.07
N LEU A 129 1.53 15.68 3.86
CA LEU A 129 2.72 14.83 3.85
C LEU A 129 2.91 14.17 5.20
N LEU A 130 2.65 14.92 6.28
CA LEU A 130 2.66 14.40 7.64
C LEU A 130 1.64 13.28 7.86
N LYS A 131 0.43 13.36 7.27
CA LYS A 131 -0.55 12.27 7.36
C LYS A 131 -0.01 11.02 6.65
N LYS A 132 0.51 11.15 5.43
CA LYS A 132 1.11 10.02 4.70
C LYS A 132 2.27 9.38 5.47
N PHE A 133 3.13 10.19 6.09
CA PHE A 133 4.24 9.71 6.92
C PHE A 133 3.77 8.97 8.17
N ARG A 134 2.77 9.50 8.89
CA ARG A 134 2.18 8.85 10.07
C ARG A 134 1.60 7.48 9.74
N GLU A 135 0.83 7.40 8.64
CA GLU A 135 0.25 6.14 8.16
C GLU A 135 1.34 5.12 7.79
N ALA A 136 2.38 5.56 7.06
CA ALA A 136 3.51 4.70 6.69
C ALA A 136 4.30 4.22 7.91
N SER A 137 4.55 5.10 8.89
CA SER A 137 5.27 4.76 10.12
C SER A 137 4.52 3.76 11.00
N TRP A 138 3.19 3.89 11.08
CA TRP A 138 2.34 2.90 11.77
C TRP A 138 2.45 1.52 11.13
N ARG A 139 2.28 1.45 9.80
CA ARG A 139 2.37 0.20 9.05
C ARG A 139 3.76 -0.41 9.11
N PHE A 140 4.81 0.40 8.97
CA PHE A 140 6.20 -0.02 9.15
C PHE A 140 6.41 -0.72 10.49
N THR A 141 5.98 -0.08 11.58
CA THR A 141 6.17 -0.61 12.94
C THR A 141 5.46 -1.94 13.10
N PHE A 142 4.22 -2.05 12.63
CA PHE A 142 3.49 -3.30 12.68
C PHE A 142 4.17 -4.41 11.86
N TYR A 143 4.43 -4.17 10.56
CA TYR A 143 5.01 -5.20 9.68
C TYR A 143 6.39 -5.67 10.15
N LEU A 144 7.20 -4.77 10.72
CA LEU A 144 8.50 -5.15 11.30
C LEU A 144 8.32 -6.09 12.50
N LEU A 145 7.42 -5.74 13.43
CA LEU A 145 7.14 -6.57 14.60
C LEU A 145 6.49 -7.90 14.21
N ALA A 146 5.58 -7.90 13.25
CA ALA A 146 4.91 -9.09 12.74
C ALA A 146 5.91 -10.05 12.07
N PHE A 147 6.83 -9.54 11.24
CA PHE A 147 7.90 -10.35 10.65
C PHE A 147 8.82 -10.98 11.71
N ILE A 148 9.24 -10.22 12.72
CA ILE A 148 10.06 -10.73 13.83
C ILE A 148 9.30 -11.79 14.63
N ALA A 149 8.02 -11.55 14.93
CA ALA A 149 7.17 -12.49 15.67
C ALA A 149 6.94 -13.78 14.87
N GLY A 150 6.68 -13.67 13.56
CA GLY A 150 6.53 -14.80 12.66
C GLY A 150 7.80 -15.64 12.57
N LEU A 151 8.98 -15.02 12.44
CA LEU A 151 10.27 -15.70 12.50
C LEU A 151 10.43 -16.43 13.84
N ALA A 152 10.21 -15.74 14.95
CA ALA A 152 10.34 -16.33 16.28
C ALA A 152 9.37 -17.51 16.52
N ALA A 153 8.17 -17.45 15.94
CA ALA A 153 7.17 -18.51 16.06
C ALA A 153 7.45 -19.75 15.19
N LEU A 154 8.29 -19.61 14.15
CA LEU A 154 8.48 -20.62 13.11
C LEU A 154 9.92 -21.15 13.00
N ILE A 155 10.92 -20.45 13.54
CA ILE A 155 12.34 -20.80 13.34
C ILE A 155 12.71 -22.18 13.88
N ASP A 156 12.02 -22.66 14.90
CA ASP A 156 12.24 -23.99 15.48
C ASP A 156 11.34 -25.08 14.87
N LYS A 157 10.58 -24.75 13.81
CA LYS A 157 9.56 -25.64 13.25
C LYS A 157 10.03 -26.34 11.98
N PRO A 158 9.80 -27.66 11.83
CA PRO A 158 10.32 -28.42 10.69
C PRO A 158 9.71 -27.97 9.35
N TRP A 159 8.44 -27.56 9.33
CA TRP A 159 7.78 -27.10 8.11
C TRP A 159 8.29 -25.76 7.56
N LEU A 160 9.14 -25.04 8.31
CA LEU A 160 9.88 -23.89 7.76
C LEU A 160 10.98 -24.33 6.78
N TYR A 161 11.52 -25.53 6.97
CA TYR A 161 12.68 -26.04 6.23
C TYR A 161 12.31 -27.14 5.23
N ASP A 162 11.32 -27.98 5.56
CA ASP A 162 10.76 -28.97 4.63
C ASP A 162 9.25 -28.72 4.46
N LEU A 163 8.86 -28.24 3.28
CA LEU A 163 7.46 -27.92 2.99
C LEU A 163 6.54 -29.14 2.95
N LYS A 164 7.06 -30.37 2.84
CA LYS A 164 6.21 -31.57 2.94
C LYS A 164 5.58 -31.69 4.33
N GLU A 165 6.30 -31.25 5.36
CA GLU A 165 5.81 -31.21 6.74
C GLU A 165 4.63 -30.23 6.93
N MET A 166 4.35 -29.35 5.96
CA MET A 166 3.19 -28.48 5.99
C MET A 166 1.88 -29.28 6.04
N TRP A 167 1.82 -30.42 5.35
CA TRP A 167 0.63 -31.27 5.23
C TRP A 167 0.74 -32.58 6.01
N GLN A 168 1.91 -32.89 6.56
CA GLN A 168 2.12 -34.13 7.31
C GLN A 168 1.27 -34.17 8.58
N GLY A 169 0.34 -35.13 8.65
CA GLY A 169 -0.61 -35.27 9.75
C GLY A 169 -1.86 -34.39 9.61
N PHE A 170 -2.04 -33.69 8.49
CA PHE A 170 -3.31 -33.02 8.16
C PHE A 170 -4.46 -34.04 8.11
N PRO A 171 -5.65 -33.75 8.65
CA PRO A 171 -6.11 -32.47 9.23
C PRO A 171 -5.82 -32.26 10.71
N VAL A 172 -5.20 -33.24 11.38
CA VAL A 172 -5.06 -33.31 12.83
C VAL A 172 -3.77 -32.61 13.29
N LEU A 173 -3.60 -31.35 12.89
CA LEU A 173 -2.45 -30.52 13.25
C LEU A 173 -2.69 -29.83 14.60
N THR A 174 -1.83 -30.08 15.59
CA THR A 174 -1.94 -29.44 16.91
C THR A 174 -1.59 -27.95 16.83
N LEU A 175 -2.47 -27.12 17.38
CA LEU A 175 -2.30 -25.69 17.49
C LEU A 175 -1.33 -25.32 18.62
N LEU A 176 -0.29 -24.56 18.28
CA LEU A 176 0.64 -24.02 19.26
C LEU A 176 0.20 -22.61 19.70
N PRO A 177 0.41 -22.22 20.98
CA PRO A 177 0.06 -20.88 21.46
C PRO A 177 0.72 -19.74 20.67
N SER A 178 1.96 -19.93 20.19
CA SER A 178 2.64 -18.95 19.34
C SER A 178 1.92 -18.74 18.01
N GLN A 179 1.44 -19.82 17.39
CA GLN A 179 0.69 -19.76 16.14
C GLN A 179 -0.68 -19.11 16.34
N TYR A 180 -1.35 -19.41 17.46
CA TYR A 180 -2.62 -18.77 17.82
C TYR A 180 -2.47 -17.25 17.85
N TRP A 181 -1.55 -16.72 18.65
CA TRP A 181 -1.38 -15.28 18.77
C TRP A 181 -0.88 -14.64 17.47
N TYR A 182 -0.02 -15.33 16.71
CA TYR A 182 0.43 -14.83 15.42
C TYR A 182 -0.76 -14.64 14.45
N TYR A 183 -1.63 -15.65 14.34
CA TYR A 183 -2.86 -15.58 13.53
C TYR A 183 -3.83 -14.50 14.00
N MET A 184 -4.15 -14.46 15.30
CA MET A 184 -5.16 -13.54 15.83
C MET A 184 -4.72 -12.08 15.73
N ILE A 185 -3.43 -11.82 15.95
CA ILE A 185 -2.86 -10.47 15.84
C ILE A 185 -2.82 -10.02 14.38
N GLU A 186 -2.38 -10.87 13.45
CA GLU A 186 -2.41 -10.53 12.02
C GLU A 186 -3.83 -10.29 11.52
N LEU A 187 -4.76 -11.22 11.80
CA LEU A 187 -6.15 -11.07 11.39
C LEU A 187 -6.78 -9.79 11.97
N GLY A 188 -6.51 -9.49 13.24
CA GLY A 188 -6.96 -8.27 13.89
C GLY A 188 -6.37 -7.02 13.24
N PHE A 189 -5.10 -7.02 12.87
CA PHE A 189 -4.48 -5.89 12.19
C PHE A 189 -5.08 -5.67 10.79
N TYR A 190 -5.19 -6.72 9.97
CA TYR A 190 -5.84 -6.63 8.66
C TYR A 190 -7.31 -6.20 8.76
N GLY A 191 -8.02 -6.67 9.79
CA GLY A 191 -9.36 -6.19 10.14
C GLY A 191 -9.38 -4.69 10.46
N SER A 192 -8.39 -4.20 11.22
CA SER A 192 -8.28 -2.76 11.54
C SER A 192 -8.03 -1.91 10.29
N LEU A 193 -7.21 -2.41 9.34
CA LEU A 193 -6.97 -1.73 8.06
C LEU A 193 -8.23 -1.67 7.20
N LEU A 194 -9.05 -2.74 7.22
CA LEU A 194 -10.34 -2.76 6.53
C LEU A 194 -11.30 -1.72 7.14
N PHE A 195 -11.36 -1.58 8.47
CA PHE A 195 -12.18 -0.56 9.13
C PHE A 195 -11.70 0.87 8.86
N SER A 196 -10.39 1.10 8.78
CA SER A 196 -9.85 2.43 8.47
C SER A 196 -9.84 2.78 6.98
N VAL A 197 -10.27 1.88 6.09
CA VAL A 197 -10.09 2.04 4.64
C VAL A 197 -10.83 3.26 4.05
N ALA A 198 -11.91 3.69 4.70
CA ALA A 198 -12.67 4.87 4.29
C ALA A 198 -11.96 6.20 4.63
N SER A 199 -11.15 6.22 5.69
CA SER A 199 -10.45 7.41 6.21
C SER A 199 -8.97 7.47 5.80
N ASP A 200 -8.37 6.34 5.46
CA ASP A 200 -7.01 6.21 4.95
C ASP A 200 -6.84 6.92 3.60
N VAL A 201 -5.59 7.29 3.28
CA VAL A 201 -5.25 7.89 2.00
C VAL A 201 -5.49 6.91 0.85
N LYS A 202 -6.46 7.23 -0.01
CA LYS A 202 -6.76 6.47 -1.21
C LYS A 202 -5.65 6.67 -2.25
N ARG A 203 -5.10 5.56 -2.74
CA ARG A 203 -4.06 5.49 -3.78
C ARG A 203 -4.65 5.01 -5.10
N LYS A 204 -3.88 5.09 -6.19
CA LYS A 204 -4.36 4.69 -7.54
C LYS A 204 -4.75 3.20 -7.64
N ASP A 205 -4.10 2.37 -6.85
CA ASP A 205 -4.32 0.92 -6.73
C ASP A 205 -5.31 0.56 -5.60
N PHE A 206 -6.20 1.48 -5.22
CA PHE A 206 -7.14 1.29 -4.13
C PHE A 206 -8.03 0.06 -4.31
N LYS A 207 -8.51 -0.21 -5.54
CA LYS A 207 -9.41 -1.35 -5.80
C LYS A 207 -8.67 -2.67 -5.62
N GLU A 208 -7.45 -2.76 -6.15
CA GLU A 208 -6.56 -3.90 -6.03
C GLU A 208 -6.20 -4.16 -4.57
N GLN A 209 -5.95 -3.09 -3.80
CA GLN A 209 -5.68 -3.19 -2.36
C GLN A 209 -6.90 -3.71 -1.57
N ILE A 210 -8.13 -3.33 -1.93
CA ILE A 210 -9.36 -3.87 -1.31
C ILE A 210 -9.50 -5.37 -1.62
N VAL A 211 -9.34 -5.77 -2.88
CA VAL A 211 -9.41 -7.18 -3.27
C VAL A 211 -8.37 -7.99 -2.52
N HIS A 212 -7.15 -7.48 -2.38
CA HIS A 212 -6.11 -8.08 -1.55
C HIS A 212 -6.52 -8.24 -0.08
N HIS A 213 -7.03 -7.19 0.57
CA HIS A 213 -7.43 -7.27 1.97
C HIS A 213 -8.56 -8.28 2.18
N LEU A 214 -9.54 -8.33 1.27
CA LEU A 214 -10.59 -9.33 1.34
C LEU A 214 -10.02 -10.74 1.14
N ALA A 215 -9.15 -10.96 0.15
CA ALA A 215 -8.54 -12.25 -0.10
C ALA A 215 -7.67 -12.73 1.07
N THR A 216 -6.85 -11.85 1.67
CA THR A 216 -6.00 -12.17 2.83
C THR A 216 -6.81 -12.47 4.08
N ILE A 217 -7.81 -11.65 4.41
CA ILE A 217 -8.71 -11.91 5.56
C ILE A 217 -9.44 -13.25 5.37
N LEU A 218 -9.92 -13.53 4.16
CA LEU A 218 -10.55 -14.81 3.83
C LEU A 218 -9.57 -15.97 3.94
N LEU A 219 -8.33 -15.85 3.45
CA LEU A 219 -7.29 -16.89 3.56
C LEU A 219 -6.91 -17.18 5.01
N ILE A 220 -6.69 -16.16 5.82
CA ILE A 220 -6.34 -16.32 7.24
C ILE A 220 -7.52 -16.97 7.98
N SER A 221 -8.74 -16.46 7.80
CA SER A 221 -9.93 -17.00 8.47
C SER A 221 -10.25 -18.43 8.02
N PHE A 222 -10.19 -18.69 6.71
CA PHE A 222 -10.45 -20.01 6.16
C PHE A 222 -9.39 -21.03 6.62
N SER A 223 -8.11 -20.69 6.49
CA SER A 223 -7.02 -21.57 6.91
C SER A 223 -7.07 -21.88 8.41
N TRP A 224 -7.58 -20.97 9.23
CA TRP A 224 -7.87 -21.25 10.63
C TRP A 224 -8.97 -22.29 10.80
N CYS A 225 -10.13 -22.09 10.17
CA CYS A 225 -11.29 -22.97 10.31
C CYS A 225 -11.02 -24.41 9.88
N VAL A 226 -10.27 -24.63 8.79
CA VAL A 226 -9.95 -25.99 8.30
C VAL A 226 -8.60 -26.51 8.80
N ASN A 227 -8.01 -25.85 9.80
CA ASN A 227 -6.75 -26.24 10.43
C ASN A 227 -5.53 -26.31 9.49
N TYR A 228 -5.45 -25.41 8.51
CA TYR A 228 -4.29 -25.20 7.61
C TYR A 228 -3.21 -24.32 8.27
N ILE A 229 -3.03 -24.43 9.59
CA ILE A 229 -2.22 -23.51 10.41
C ILE A 229 -0.77 -23.44 9.95
N ARG A 230 -0.17 -24.58 9.60
CA ARG A 230 1.21 -24.62 9.08
C ARG A 230 1.33 -23.87 7.76
N ALA A 231 0.40 -24.06 6.84
CA ALA A 231 0.40 -23.37 5.56
C ALA A 231 0.20 -21.86 5.73
N GLY A 232 -0.81 -21.44 6.50
CA GLY A 232 -1.09 -20.02 6.65
C GLY A 232 -0.03 -19.26 7.44
N THR A 233 0.61 -19.88 8.46
CA THR A 233 1.78 -19.25 9.13
C THR A 233 2.96 -19.02 8.17
N LEU A 234 3.26 -19.96 7.27
CA LEU A 234 4.30 -19.79 6.24
C LEU A 234 3.93 -18.71 5.22
N ILE A 235 2.67 -18.71 4.79
CA ILE A 235 2.14 -17.69 3.87
C ILE A 235 2.31 -16.31 4.52
N MET A 236 1.80 -16.09 5.72
CA MET A 236 1.92 -14.83 6.46
C MET A 236 3.39 -14.39 6.62
N LEU A 237 4.29 -15.29 7.02
CA LEU A 237 5.72 -14.98 7.16
C LEU A 237 6.37 -14.51 5.85
N VAL A 238 6.13 -15.26 4.77
CA VAL A 238 6.61 -14.87 3.43
C VAL A 238 6.03 -13.52 3.03
N HIS A 239 4.79 -13.22 3.46
CA HIS A 239 4.15 -11.97 3.14
C HIS A 239 4.78 -10.76 3.85
N ASP A 240 5.01 -10.88 5.15
CA ASP A 240 5.54 -9.79 5.98
C ASP A 240 7.01 -9.46 5.73
N SER A 241 7.75 -10.39 5.12
CA SER A 241 9.21 -10.29 4.87
C SER A 241 9.67 -9.03 4.13
N SER A 242 8.82 -8.43 3.28
CA SER A 242 9.16 -7.26 2.46
C SER A 242 8.42 -5.98 2.85
N ASP A 243 7.32 -6.08 3.59
CA ASP A 243 6.35 -4.98 3.68
C ASP A 243 6.85 -3.83 4.56
N TYR A 244 7.61 -4.15 5.62
CA TYR A 244 8.28 -3.12 6.42
C TYR A 244 9.33 -2.33 5.62
N LEU A 245 9.99 -2.94 4.63
CA LEU A 245 10.95 -2.23 3.78
C LEU A 245 10.25 -1.24 2.85
N LEU A 246 9.09 -1.62 2.30
CA LEU A 246 8.27 -0.72 1.48
C LEU A 246 7.82 0.52 2.28
N GLU A 247 7.30 0.31 3.49
CA GLU A 247 6.85 1.41 4.33
C GLU A 247 8.03 2.28 4.81
N SER A 248 9.19 1.67 5.07
CA SER A 248 10.44 2.40 5.34
C SER A 248 10.84 3.30 4.17
N ALA A 249 10.84 2.77 2.94
CA ALA A 249 11.17 3.54 1.74
C ALA A 249 10.25 4.75 1.59
N LYS A 250 8.93 4.58 1.82
CA LYS A 250 7.97 5.70 1.82
C LYS A 250 8.29 6.74 2.89
N MET A 251 8.61 6.33 4.12
CA MET A 251 8.98 7.24 5.19
C MET A 251 10.19 8.10 4.82
N PHE A 252 11.25 7.50 4.28
CA PHE A 252 12.44 8.23 3.84
C PHE A 252 12.17 9.11 2.61
N ASN A 253 11.28 8.69 1.71
CA ASN A 253 10.84 9.52 0.59
C ASN A 253 10.16 10.80 1.10
N TYR A 254 9.24 10.66 2.07
CA TYR A 254 8.53 11.79 2.66
C TYR A 254 9.45 12.70 3.50
N ALA A 255 10.52 12.17 4.07
CA ALA A 255 11.57 12.96 4.74
C ALA A 255 12.55 13.65 3.76
N GLY A 256 12.45 13.37 2.45
CA GLY A 256 13.36 13.90 1.44
C GLY A 256 14.73 13.23 1.39
N TRP A 257 14.92 12.09 2.08
CA TRP A 257 16.19 11.36 2.14
C TRP A 257 16.32 10.39 0.94
N ARG A 258 16.58 10.96 -0.23
CA ARG A 258 16.53 10.26 -1.53
C ARG A 258 17.46 9.05 -1.61
N ASN A 259 18.73 9.18 -1.20
CA ASN A 259 19.70 8.09 -1.30
C ASN A 259 19.28 6.88 -0.43
N ALA A 260 18.83 7.13 0.80
CA ALA A 260 18.35 6.10 1.69
C ALA A 260 17.07 5.44 1.15
N CYS A 261 16.10 6.25 0.68
CA CYS A 261 14.89 5.76 0.03
C CYS A 261 15.22 4.84 -1.16
N ASN A 262 16.12 5.24 -2.05
CA ASN A 262 16.48 4.48 -3.24
C ASN A 262 17.11 3.13 -2.87
N TYR A 263 18.06 3.15 -1.95
CA TYR A 263 18.72 1.92 -1.49
C TYR A 263 17.71 0.95 -0.86
N ILE A 264 16.89 1.44 0.07
CA ILE A 264 15.86 0.62 0.73
C ILE A 264 14.83 0.11 -0.28
N PHE A 265 14.45 0.93 -1.27
CA PHE A 265 13.52 0.50 -2.31
C PHE A 265 14.09 -0.60 -3.20
N ILE A 266 15.38 -0.57 -3.54
CA ILE A 266 16.03 -1.64 -4.30
C ILE A 266 16.08 -2.94 -3.49
N VAL A 267 16.42 -2.85 -2.20
CA VAL A 267 16.41 -4.01 -1.28
C VAL A 267 15.00 -4.58 -1.13
N PHE A 268 14.00 -3.71 -0.94
CA PHE A 268 12.58 -4.06 -0.95
C PHE A 268 12.20 -4.79 -2.24
N ALA A 269 12.53 -4.24 -3.40
CA ALA A 269 12.19 -4.83 -4.69
C ALA A 269 12.81 -6.22 -4.85
N ALA A 270 14.08 -6.40 -4.49
CA ALA A 270 14.75 -7.70 -4.54
C ALA A 270 14.06 -8.72 -3.65
N ILE A 271 13.79 -8.37 -2.39
CA ILE A 271 13.13 -9.28 -1.44
C ILE A 271 11.71 -9.59 -1.90
N PHE A 272 10.93 -8.59 -2.33
CA PHE A 272 9.59 -8.78 -2.87
C PHE A 272 9.59 -9.75 -4.07
N ILE A 273 10.50 -9.60 -5.02
CA ILE A 273 10.56 -10.52 -6.17
C ILE A 273 10.88 -11.95 -5.72
N ILE A 274 11.86 -12.13 -4.83
CA ILE A 274 12.22 -13.45 -4.32
C ILE A 274 11.06 -14.08 -3.55
N THR A 275 10.46 -13.36 -2.62
CA THR A 275 9.44 -13.92 -1.73
C THR A 275 8.11 -14.11 -2.46
N ARG A 276 7.73 -13.17 -3.34
CA ARG A 276 6.41 -13.16 -4.00
C ARG A 276 6.35 -13.86 -5.35
N LEU A 277 7.44 -13.85 -6.11
CA LEU A 277 7.47 -14.45 -7.44
C LEU A 277 8.31 -15.73 -7.53
N VAL A 278 9.14 -16.02 -6.53
CA VAL A 278 9.91 -17.27 -6.48
C VAL A 278 9.36 -18.21 -5.40
N ILE A 279 9.52 -17.84 -4.12
CA ILE A 279 9.16 -18.71 -3.00
C ILE A 279 7.64 -18.98 -2.98
N PHE A 280 6.81 -17.94 -3.06
CA PHE A 280 5.37 -18.10 -2.96
C PHE A 280 4.78 -19.02 -4.06
N PRO A 281 4.98 -18.80 -5.37
CA PRO A 281 4.38 -19.65 -6.40
C PRO A 281 5.05 -21.03 -6.54
N PHE A 282 6.39 -21.08 -6.58
CA PHE A 282 7.09 -22.33 -6.90
C PHE A 282 7.26 -23.26 -5.71
N TRP A 283 7.18 -22.74 -4.48
CA TRP A 283 7.31 -23.57 -3.28
C TRP A 283 5.99 -23.67 -2.52
N ILE A 284 5.38 -22.56 -2.10
CA ILE A 284 4.14 -22.59 -1.31
C ILE A 284 2.95 -23.07 -2.16
N ILE A 285 2.61 -22.37 -3.25
CA ILE A 285 1.47 -22.73 -4.10
C ILE A 285 1.68 -24.12 -4.70
N TYR A 286 2.90 -24.43 -5.17
CA TYR A 286 3.22 -25.78 -5.63
C TYR A 286 2.93 -26.83 -4.56
N CYS A 287 3.36 -26.61 -3.31
CA CYS A 287 3.12 -27.54 -2.23
C CYS A 287 1.62 -27.65 -1.87
N THR A 288 0.86 -26.56 -1.91
CA THR A 288 -0.59 -26.58 -1.64
C THR A 288 -1.41 -27.17 -2.78
N TRP A 289 -0.87 -27.18 -4.01
CA TRP A 289 -1.54 -27.71 -5.20
C TRP A 289 -1.20 -29.19 -5.43
N VAL A 290 0.05 -29.59 -5.22
CA VAL A 290 0.51 -30.95 -5.59
C VAL A 290 0.43 -31.92 -4.43
N TYR A 291 0.85 -31.54 -3.23
CA TYR A 291 1.00 -32.51 -2.15
C TYR A 291 -0.34 -33.04 -1.59
N PRO A 292 -1.35 -32.19 -1.29
CA PRO A 292 -2.62 -32.67 -0.75
C PRO A 292 -3.29 -33.72 -1.63
N VAL A 293 -3.22 -33.56 -2.95
CA VAL A 293 -3.86 -34.47 -3.91
C VAL A 293 -3.15 -35.81 -4.06
N THR A 294 -1.94 -35.96 -3.49
CA THR A 294 -1.27 -37.27 -3.39
C THR A 294 -1.75 -38.09 -2.20
N VAL A 295 -2.42 -37.45 -1.23
CA VAL A 295 -2.88 -38.07 0.02
C VAL A 295 -4.41 -38.18 0.04
N TYR A 296 -5.10 -37.19 -0.49
CA TYR A 296 -6.55 -37.05 -0.43
C TYR A 296 -7.13 -36.70 -1.80
N GLU A 297 -8.36 -37.14 -2.08
CA GLU A 297 -9.06 -36.66 -3.26
C GLU A 297 -9.37 -35.15 -3.14
N PRO A 298 -9.32 -34.39 -4.25
CA PRO A 298 -9.64 -32.97 -4.22
C PRO A 298 -11.08 -32.70 -3.78
N PHE A 299 -11.25 -31.81 -2.80
CA PHE A 299 -12.55 -31.35 -2.28
C PHE A 299 -12.71 -29.83 -2.47
N PHE A 300 -13.90 -29.30 -2.19
CA PHE A 300 -14.19 -27.88 -2.44
C PHE A 300 -13.22 -26.93 -1.71
N GLY A 301 -12.94 -27.18 -0.43
CA GLY A 301 -11.99 -26.40 0.38
C GLY A 301 -10.58 -26.33 -0.20
N TYR A 302 -10.10 -27.41 -0.83
CA TYR A 302 -8.83 -27.42 -1.56
C TYR A 302 -8.84 -26.43 -2.74
N TYR A 303 -9.88 -26.45 -3.57
CA TYR A 303 -10.02 -25.54 -4.71
C TYR A 303 -10.21 -24.10 -4.27
N PHE A 304 -11.02 -23.89 -3.22
CA PHE A 304 -11.29 -22.57 -2.66
C PHE A 304 -10.01 -21.91 -2.13
N PHE A 305 -9.23 -22.64 -1.32
CA PHE A 305 -7.96 -22.14 -0.76
C PHE A 305 -6.96 -21.79 -1.86
N ASN A 306 -6.71 -22.73 -2.79
CA ASN A 306 -5.77 -22.48 -3.89
C ASN A 306 -6.26 -21.37 -4.82
N GLY A 307 -7.56 -21.22 -5.05
CA GLY A 307 -8.13 -20.11 -5.83
C GLY A 307 -7.85 -18.74 -5.20
N LEU A 308 -7.95 -18.63 -3.88
CA LEU A 308 -7.58 -17.41 -3.16
C LEU A 308 -6.07 -17.14 -3.22
N LEU A 309 -5.22 -18.17 -3.12
CA LEU A 309 -3.77 -18.03 -3.30
C LEU A 309 -3.40 -17.56 -4.72
N MET A 310 -4.08 -18.09 -5.74
CA MET A 310 -3.91 -17.64 -7.12
C MET A 310 -4.36 -16.20 -7.32
N THR A 311 -5.43 -15.78 -6.64
CA THR A 311 -5.85 -14.36 -6.63
C THR A 311 -4.75 -13.47 -6.07
N LEU A 312 -4.13 -13.85 -4.95
CA LEU A 312 -2.97 -13.14 -4.40
C LEU A 312 -1.79 -13.13 -5.37
N GLN A 313 -1.47 -14.27 -6.00
CA GLN A 313 -0.37 -14.36 -6.96
C GLN A 313 -0.55 -13.40 -8.15
N CYS A 314 -1.76 -13.28 -8.70
CA CYS A 314 -2.07 -12.33 -9.77
C CYS A 314 -1.85 -10.89 -9.33
N LEU A 315 -2.25 -10.53 -8.09
CA LEU A 315 -2.00 -9.20 -7.53
C LEU A 315 -0.51 -8.94 -7.29
N HIS A 316 0.24 -9.93 -6.83
CA HIS A 316 1.69 -9.83 -6.69
C HIS A 316 2.39 -9.59 -8.03
N ILE A 317 1.96 -10.27 -9.11
CA ILE A 317 2.49 -10.03 -10.46
C ILE A 317 2.18 -8.59 -10.90
N PHE A 318 0.93 -8.14 -10.70
CA PHE A 318 0.54 -6.76 -11.00
C PHE A 318 1.44 -5.75 -10.28
N TRP A 319 1.65 -5.90 -8.98
CA TRP A 319 2.51 -4.99 -8.22
C TRP A 319 3.99 -5.14 -8.57
N ALA A 320 4.48 -6.34 -8.88
CA ALA A 320 5.85 -6.55 -9.35
C ALA A 320 6.13 -5.75 -10.62
N VAL A 321 5.19 -5.71 -11.58
CA VAL A 321 5.32 -4.89 -12.79
C VAL A 321 5.48 -3.41 -12.44
N LEU A 322 4.71 -2.90 -11.47
CA LEU A 322 4.84 -1.51 -11.00
C LEU A 322 6.20 -1.27 -10.32
N ILE A 323 6.62 -2.18 -9.45
CA ILE A 323 7.90 -2.08 -8.73
C ILE A 323 9.08 -2.08 -9.70
N ILE A 324 9.08 -2.99 -10.68
CA ILE A 324 10.13 -3.07 -11.71
C ILE A 324 10.13 -1.80 -12.56
N ARG A 325 8.97 -1.28 -12.96
CA ARG A 325 8.87 -0.03 -13.71
C ARG A 325 9.52 1.13 -12.96
N ILE A 326 9.24 1.25 -11.66
CA ILE A 326 9.83 2.28 -10.80
C ILE A 326 11.35 2.07 -10.66
N ALA A 327 11.79 0.84 -10.41
CA ALA A 327 13.20 0.50 -10.26
C ALA A 327 14.02 0.80 -11.53
N VAL A 328 13.49 0.45 -12.72
CA VAL A 328 14.12 0.75 -14.01
C VAL A 328 14.21 2.26 -14.21
N ARG A 329 13.17 3.04 -13.89
CA ARG A 329 13.23 4.50 -13.99
C ARG A 329 14.34 5.10 -13.10
N PHE A 330 14.56 4.56 -11.91
CA PHE A 330 15.67 5.00 -11.04
C PHE A 330 17.04 4.73 -11.63
N LEU A 331 17.24 3.56 -12.24
CA LEU A 331 18.50 3.20 -12.87
C LEU A 331 18.79 4.02 -14.13
N THR A 332 17.75 4.40 -14.88
CA THR A 332 17.93 5.10 -16.17
C THR A 332 17.99 6.62 -16.03
N ASN A 333 17.23 7.24 -15.11
CA ASN A 333 17.05 8.69 -15.12
C ASN A 333 17.71 9.48 -13.97
N ASN A 334 18.32 8.87 -12.95
CA ASN A 334 18.95 9.59 -11.82
C ASN A 334 18.08 10.69 -11.16
N GLU A 335 16.77 10.73 -11.41
CA GLU A 335 15.88 11.81 -10.99
C GLU A 335 14.59 11.32 -10.33
N LYS A 336 14.18 12.10 -9.31
CA LYS A 336 12.97 12.09 -8.45
C LYS A 336 12.21 10.77 -8.26
N VAL A 337 12.19 10.29 -7.01
CA VAL A 337 11.29 9.23 -6.54
C VAL A 337 9.90 9.79 -6.29
N ASP A 338 9.12 9.87 -7.35
CA ASP A 338 7.69 10.05 -7.20
C ASP A 338 7.04 8.68 -6.99
N ASP A 339 6.43 8.48 -5.82
CA ASP A 339 5.58 7.31 -5.54
C ASP A 339 4.46 7.27 -6.59
N GLU A 340 4.56 6.39 -7.61
CA GLU A 340 3.63 6.35 -8.75
C GLU A 340 2.17 6.12 -8.31
N ARG A 341 1.99 5.46 -7.16
CA ARG A 341 0.68 5.20 -6.54
C ARG A 341 0.12 6.44 -5.84
N SER A 342 0.97 7.45 -5.59
CA SER A 342 0.58 8.75 -5.04
C SER A 342 0.30 9.77 -6.14
N ASP A 343 -0.67 10.65 -5.89
CA ASP A 343 -0.95 11.77 -6.79
C ASP A 343 0.15 12.84 -6.67
N LYS A 344 0.82 13.20 -7.77
CA LYS A 344 1.84 14.27 -7.85
C LYS A 344 1.20 15.64 -7.73
N ASP A 345 1.74 16.57 -6.93
CA ASP A 345 1.18 17.92 -6.79
C ASP A 345 1.20 18.64 -8.14
N GLU A 346 0.02 19.01 -8.66
CA GLU A 346 -0.10 19.85 -9.87
C GLU A 346 0.53 21.24 -9.64
N THR A 347 0.83 21.60 -8.38
CA THR A 347 1.63 22.77 -8.03
C THR A 347 3.11 22.58 -8.32
N ASP A 348 3.68 21.40 -8.04
CA ASP A 348 5.09 21.11 -8.32
C ASP A 348 5.34 21.09 -9.83
N GLU A 349 4.41 20.52 -10.62
CA GLU A 349 4.48 20.57 -12.08
C GLU A 349 4.41 22.01 -12.61
N SER A 350 3.58 22.87 -12.02
CA SER A 350 3.48 24.28 -12.43
C SER A 350 4.63 25.16 -11.95
N GLU A 351 5.24 24.88 -10.78
CA GLU A 351 6.43 25.58 -10.31
C GLU A 351 7.64 25.17 -11.14
N GLU A 352 7.78 23.88 -11.48
CA GLU A 352 8.81 23.39 -12.41
C GLU A 352 8.60 23.92 -13.84
N GLU A 353 7.36 24.08 -14.32
CA GLU A 353 7.07 24.74 -15.61
C GLU A 353 7.31 26.26 -15.57
N GLU A 354 6.93 26.95 -14.50
CA GLU A 354 7.18 28.39 -14.31
C GLU A 354 8.67 28.69 -14.14
N GLU A 355 9.44 27.83 -13.46
CA GLU A 355 10.91 27.91 -13.36
C GLU A 355 11.58 27.65 -14.71
N ARG A 356 11.16 26.62 -15.45
CA ARG A 356 11.65 26.36 -16.82
C ARG A 356 11.35 27.52 -17.78
N GLU A 357 10.14 28.07 -17.73
CA GLU A 357 9.78 29.26 -18.51
C GLU A 357 10.59 30.51 -18.10
N ALA A 358 10.96 30.63 -16.82
CA ALA A 358 11.77 31.74 -16.32
C ALA A 358 13.25 31.59 -16.71
N GLU A 359 13.76 30.36 -16.77
CA GLU A 359 15.09 30.05 -17.31
C GLU A 359 15.16 30.28 -18.83
N ASP A 360 14.18 29.80 -19.60
CA ASP A 360 14.09 30.04 -21.05
C ASP A 360 14.00 31.55 -21.37
N LYS A 361 13.26 32.33 -20.57
CA LYS A 361 13.19 33.79 -20.70
C LYS A 361 14.49 34.49 -20.31
N LYS A 362 15.31 33.91 -19.43
CA LYS A 362 16.66 34.42 -19.09
C LYS A 362 17.66 34.14 -20.21
N ASP A 363 17.59 32.96 -20.83
CA ASP A 363 18.48 32.61 -21.93
C ASP A 363 18.14 33.34 -23.23
N MET A 364 16.85 33.60 -23.51
CA MET A 364 16.45 34.50 -24.61
C MET A 364 16.93 35.95 -24.42
N LYS A 365 17.10 36.42 -23.17
CA LYS A 365 17.64 37.78 -22.89
C LYS A 365 19.15 37.87 -22.96
N LYS A 366 19.89 36.76 -22.87
CA LYS A 366 21.35 36.73 -23.07
C LYS A 366 21.77 36.75 -24.53
N ASN A 367 20.90 36.31 -25.43
CA ASN A 367 21.11 36.41 -26.88
C ASN A 367 20.35 37.61 -27.47
N GLY A 368 20.76 38.82 -27.05
CA GLY A 368 20.32 40.06 -27.68
C GLY A 368 20.84 40.18 -29.13
N PRO A 369 20.12 40.87 -30.03
CA PRO A 369 20.48 40.93 -31.43
C PRO A 369 21.80 41.69 -31.61
N VAL A 370 22.72 41.09 -32.36
CA VAL A 370 23.98 41.72 -32.79
C VAL A 370 23.63 42.92 -33.67
N GLN A 371 23.66 44.13 -33.10
CA GLN A 371 23.58 45.38 -33.87
C GLN A 371 24.94 45.64 -34.53
N ASN A 372 25.04 45.32 -35.82
CA ASN A 372 26.06 45.88 -36.70
C ASN A 372 25.68 47.34 -37.01
N GLY A 373 26.50 48.31 -36.58
CA GLY A 373 26.29 49.73 -36.89
C GLY A 373 27.43 50.63 -36.46
N HIS A 374 28.05 51.28 -37.44
CA HIS A 374 29.22 52.18 -37.42
C HIS A 374 29.42 53.14 -36.23
N THR A 375 30.69 53.32 -35.87
CA THR A 375 31.23 54.39 -35.00
C THR A 375 31.24 55.74 -35.71
N VAL A 376 30.63 56.77 -35.11
CA VAL A 376 30.84 58.19 -35.44
C VAL A 376 31.71 58.81 -34.33
N HIS A 377 32.94 59.17 -34.67
CA HIS A 377 33.84 59.94 -33.83
C HIS A 377 33.44 61.43 -33.86
N ASN A 378 33.29 62.06 -32.69
CA ASN A 378 33.26 63.52 -32.57
C ASN A 378 34.24 63.96 -31.47
N ASN A 379 35.34 64.60 -31.86
CA ASN A 379 36.34 65.19 -30.97
C ASN A 379 36.07 66.69 -30.85
N ASN A 380 35.71 67.15 -29.64
CA ASN A 380 35.78 68.56 -29.27
C ASN A 380 37.12 68.80 -28.55
N HIS A 381 38.01 69.59 -29.15
CA HIS A 381 39.16 70.20 -28.48
C HIS A 381 38.95 71.72 -28.42
N SER A 382 38.86 72.26 -27.20
CA SER A 382 38.88 73.69 -26.91
C SER A 382 40.31 74.25 -27.01
N LYS A 383 40.46 75.41 -27.66
CA LYS A 383 41.65 76.25 -27.59
C LYS A 383 41.66 77.07 -26.29
N THR A 384 42.83 77.23 -25.69
CA THR A 384 43.17 78.42 -24.91
C THR A 384 44.69 78.60 -24.91
N GLU A 385 45.07 79.78 -25.43
CA GLU A 385 46.34 80.53 -25.38
C GLU A 385 47.67 79.89 -25.79
#